data_AF-A0A0F8WAJ9-F1
#
_entry.id   AF-A0A0F8WAJ9-F1
#
_cell.length_a   1.000
_cell.length_b   1.000
_cell.length_c   1.000
_cell.angle_alpha   90.00
_cell.angle_beta   90.00
_cell.angle_gamma   90.00
#
_symmetry.space_group_name_H-M   'P 1'
#
loop_
_entity.id
_entity.type
_entity.pdbx_description
1 polymer ?
#
loop_
_entity_poly.entity_id
_entity_poly.type
_entity_poly.pdbx_seq_one_letter_code
_entity_poly.pdbx_strand_id
1 'polypeptide(L)'
;MIENEEEIWDLLNKFNVNKLSFTYNRRGKLITEVGAINRFMFSLTYTKFVEHINRVMMIYPKIIEKKSTKEISERIEQYLYRSNFLILLINSLETYLDMVFRWVTKFLFIKDLNKKNFIKFIKTFRIRDNFFNKLIEKDNLNIVLTEILNERMDFQNRDKSRVAYNLININLPGLYEDYWHNIFDNEPTSYMQARHRIIHNVMPVIENIESECSVNFVERALLDIVNYVFFIEEKRLELYPDPIEVEFFKEIETELSKPEDQRRPFEDLINNITEKLKIEKIEDLEDI
;
A
#
# COMPACT_ATOMS: atom_id res chain seq x y z
N MET A 1 -21.02 -10.87 -5.40
CA MET A 1 -21.53 -10.15 -4.23
C MET A 1 -21.28 -11.04 -3.05
N ILE A 2 -20.36 -10.60 -2.20
CA ILE A 2 -19.97 -11.30 -0.99
C ILE A 2 -20.97 -10.91 0.09
N GLU A 3 -21.76 -11.88 0.54
CA GLU A 3 -22.88 -11.59 1.46
C GLU A 3 -22.45 -11.58 2.93
N ASN A 4 -21.21 -12.01 3.23
CA ASN A 4 -20.66 -12.11 4.58
C ASN A 4 -19.33 -11.37 4.70
N GLU A 5 -19.15 -10.59 5.77
CA GLU A 5 -17.87 -9.95 6.11
C GLU A 5 -16.74 -10.98 6.28
N GLU A 6 -17.02 -12.18 6.80
CA GLU A 6 -15.98 -13.19 6.98
C GLU A 6 -15.41 -13.69 5.66
N GLU A 7 -16.25 -13.83 4.63
CA GLU A 7 -15.82 -14.31 3.31
C GLU A 7 -14.85 -13.33 2.64
N ILE A 8 -15.06 -12.01 2.77
CA ILE A 8 -14.09 -11.03 2.25
C ILE A 8 -12.78 -11.08 3.02
N TRP A 9 -12.81 -11.29 4.34
CA TRP A 9 -11.60 -11.46 5.15
C TRP A 9 -10.82 -12.72 4.78
N ASP A 10 -11.50 -13.83 4.49
CA ASP A 10 -10.84 -15.06 4.03
C ASP A 10 -10.13 -14.87 2.68
N LEU A 11 -10.69 -14.07 1.78
CA LEU A 11 -10.02 -13.70 0.53
C LEU A 11 -8.80 -12.81 0.78
N LEU A 12 -8.90 -11.83 1.68
CA LEU A 12 -7.81 -10.93 2.06
C LEU A 12 -6.66 -11.66 2.77
N ASN A 13 -6.96 -12.67 3.58
CA ASN A 13 -5.96 -13.48 4.28
C ASN A 13 -5.00 -14.20 3.31
N LYS A 14 -5.43 -14.52 2.08
CA LYS A 14 -4.56 -15.10 1.03
C LYS A 14 -3.40 -14.17 0.64
N PHE A 15 -3.56 -12.87 0.89
CA PHE A 15 -2.57 -11.82 0.63
C PHE A 15 -1.93 -11.33 1.93
N ASN A 16 -2.04 -12.07 3.03
CA ASN A 16 -1.54 -11.70 4.35
C ASN A 16 -2.14 -10.38 4.89
N VAL A 17 -3.34 -10.01 4.43
CA VAL A 17 -4.10 -8.87 4.96
C VAL A 17 -5.06 -9.39 6.04
N ASN A 18 -4.53 -9.54 7.25
CA ASN A 18 -5.29 -10.09 8.38
C ASN A 18 -6.19 -9.04 9.03
N LYS A 19 -7.34 -9.48 9.56
CA LYS A 19 -8.21 -8.66 10.41
C LYS A 19 -7.50 -8.33 11.72
N LEU A 20 -7.38 -7.04 12.01
CA LEU A 20 -6.83 -6.51 13.27
C LEU A 20 -7.99 -6.32 14.26
N SER A 21 -7.93 -7.03 15.39
CA SER A 21 -8.91 -6.88 16.45
C SER A 21 -8.34 -6.01 17.56
N PHE A 22 -9.05 -4.92 17.88
CA PHE A 22 -8.70 -4.02 18.97
C PHE A 22 -9.61 -4.29 20.16
N THR A 23 -9.06 -4.87 21.23
CA THR A 23 -9.76 -5.05 22.50
C THR A 23 -9.23 -4.06 23.52
N TYR A 24 -10.12 -3.25 24.09
CA TYR A 24 -9.77 -2.42 25.24
C TYR A 24 -9.82 -3.30 26.48
N ASN A 25 -8.72 -3.40 27.22
CA ASN A 25 -8.79 -4.02 28.53
C ASN A 25 -9.55 -3.13 29.52
N ARG A 26 -9.97 -3.69 30.66
CA ARG A 26 -10.72 -2.97 31.72
C ARG A 26 -9.99 -1.75 32.30
N ARG A 27 -8.73 -1.51 31.93
CA ARG A 27 -7.92 -0.34 32.33
C ARG A 27 -7.75 0.68 31.19
N GLY A 28 -8.48 0.54 30.09
CA GLY A 28 -8.41 1.43 28.93
C GLY A 28 -7.16 1.23 28.06
N LYS A 29 -6.34 0.19 28.31
CA LYS A 29 -5.18 -0.11 27.46
C LYS A 29 -5.66 -0.88 26.23
N LEU A 30 -5.29 -0.37 25.06
CA LEU A 30 -5.50 -1.03 23.77
C LEU A 30 -4.66 -2.31 23.73
N ILE A 31 -5.31 -3.46 23.63
CA ILE A 31 -4.70 -4.74 23.29
C ILE A 31 -5.03 -4.97 21.81
N THR A 32 -4.00 -5.16 20.99
CA THR A 32 -4.19 -5.55 19.60
C THR A 32 -4.04 -7.06 19.54
N GLU A 33 -5.13 -7.77 19.33
CA GLU A 33 -5.08 -9.18 18.96
C GLU A 33 -4.88 -9.23 17.45
N VAL A 34 -3.68 -9.62 17.07
CA VAL A 34 -3.35 -9.82 15.68
C VAL A 34 -3.39 -11.32 15.43
N GLY A 35 -4.27 -11.77 14.53
CA GLY A 35 -4.21 -13.15 14.04
C GLY A 35 -2.81 -13.44 13.53
N ALA A 36 -2.26 -14.61 13.91
CA ALA A 36 -0.89 -15.06 13.69
C ALA A 36 -0.26 -14.43 12.44
N ILE A 37 0.74 -13.57 12.66
CA ILE A 37 1.24 -12.69 11.62
C ILE A 37 2.50 -13.27 11.01
N ASN A 38 2.51 -13.38 9.69
CA ASN A 38 3.75 -13.34 8.90
C ASN A 38 4.32 -11.90 8.85
N ARG A 39 4.42 -11.22 10.00
CA ARG A 39 4.79 -9.77 10.10
C ARG A 39 6.20 -9.48 9.57
N PHE A 40 6.95 -10.54 9.30
CA PHE A 40 8.36 -10.52 8.99
C PHE A 40 8.67 -10.94 7.55
N MET A 41 7.67 -11.39 6.79
CA MET A 41 7.85 -11.63 5.35
C MET A 41 7.62 -10.37 4.50
N PHE A 42 7.14 -9.26 5.08
CA PHE A 42 6.76 -8.05 4.36
C PHE A 42 7.29 -6.78 5.03
N SER A 43 7.44 -5.73 4.24
CA SER A 43 8.03 -4.48 4.71
C SER A 43 7.13 -3.76 5.73
N LEU A 44 7.74 -2.82 6.45
CA LEU A 44 6.99 -1.87 7.27
C LEU A 44 5.98 -1.06 6.44
N THR A 45 6.26 -0.83 5.16
CA THR A 45 5.34 -0.11 4.26
C THR A 45 4.10 -0.95 3.94
N TYR A 46 4.25 -2.26 3.74
CA TYR A 46 3.13 -3.18 3.55
C TYR A 46 2.31 -3.36 4.84
N THR A 47 2.98 -3.43 5.99
CA THR A 47 2.28 -3.47 7.29
C THR A 47 1.36 -2.25 7.47
N LYS A 48 1.83 -1.05 7.12
CA LYS A 48 1.00 0.16 7.15
C LYS A 48 -0.14 0.12 6.13
N PHE A 49 0.08 -0.47 4.95
CA PHE A 49 -1.00 -0.72 3.99
C PHE A 49 -2.07 -1.64 4.59
N VAL A 50 -1.69 -2.75 5.25
CA VAL A 50 -2.62 -3.65 5.96
C VAL A 50 -3.43 -2.91 7.03
N GLU A 51 -2.79 -2.03 7.81
CA GLU A 51 -3.48 -1.17 8.77
C GLU A 51 -4.50 -0.23 8.10
N HIS A 52 -4.15 0.34 6.95
CA HIS A 52 -5.06 1.16 6.18
C HIS A 52 -6.24 0.36 5.62
N ILE A 53 -6.00 -0.85 5.10
CA ILE A 53 -7.08 -1.74 4.66
C ILE A 53 -8.01 -2.09 5.82
N ASN A 54 -7.48 -2.35 7.01
CA ASN A 54 -8.32 -2.55 8.19
C ASN A 54 -9.23 -1.36 8.49
N ARG A 55 -8.74 -0.11 8.33
CA ARG A 55 -9.57 1.09 8.47
C ARG A 55 -10.64 1.20 7.38
N VAL A 56 -10.29 0.88 6.13
CA VAL A 56 -11.24 0.82 5.01
C VAL A 56 -12.35 -0.20 5.31
N MET A 57 -11.97 -1.38 5.81
CA MET A 57 -12.88 -2.47 6.13
C MET A 57 -13.82 -2.17 7.30
N MET A 58 -13.55 -1.18 8.15
CA MET A 58 -14.51 -0.73 9.18
C MET A 58 -15.83 -0.21 8.58
N ILE A 59 -15.82 0.24 7.32
CA ILE A 59 -17.00 0.73 6.61
C ILE A 59 -17.77 -0.43 5.95
N TYR A 60 -17.09 -1.54 5.65
CA TYR A 60 -17.63 -2.64 4.84
C TYR A 60 -18.94 -3.23 5.39
N PRO A 61 -19.10 -3.49 6.71
CA PRO A 61 -20.37 -3.99 7.24
C PRO A 61 -21.57 -3.10 6.90
N LYS A 62 -21.37 -1.78 6.82
CA LYS A 62 -22.42 -0.82 6.44
C LYS A 62 -22.76 -0.83 4.96
N ILE A 63 -21.85 -1.29 4.12
CA ILE A 63 -22.05 -1.46 2.68
C ILE A 63 -22.87 -2.72 2.39
N ILE A 64 -22.65 -3.80 3.14
CA ILE A 64 -23.32 -5.09 2.94
C ILE A 64 -24.60 -5.26 3.76
N GLU A 65 -24.84 -4.42 4.78
CA GLU A 65 -26.11 -4.34 5.50
C GLU A 65 -27.25 -4.00 4.51
N LYS A 66 -27.86 -5.06 3.95
CA LYS A 66 -28.96 -4.98 3.00
C LYS A 66 -30.13 -4.20 3.61
N LYS A 67 -30.42 -3.04 3.06
CA LYS A 67 -31.81 -2.57 2.94
C LYS A 67 -32.11 -2.35 1.47
N SER A 68 -32.87 -3.25 0.86
CA SER A 68 -33.56 -2.93 -0.38
C SER A 68 -34.70 -2.00 -0.01
N THR A 69 -34.43 -0.71 0.01
CA THR A 69 -35.40 0.28 0.45
C THR A 69 -35.64 1.30 -0.64
N LYS A 70 -36.91 1.63 -0.82
CA LYS A 70 -37.36 2.67 -1.74
C LYS A 70 -37.06 4.08 -1.20
N GLU A 71 -36.59 4.19 0.05
CA GLU A 71 -36.30 5.46 0.69
C GLU A 71 -35.03 6.09 0.12
N ILE A 72 -35.16 7.34 -0.34
CA ILE A 72 -34.08 8.10 -0.96
C ILE A 72 -32.92 8.33 0.03
N SER A 73 -33.22 8.59 1.30
CA SER A 73 -32.24 8.80 2.37
C SER A 73 -31.27 7.62 2.53
N GLU A 74 -31.79 6.39 2.56
CA GLU A 74 -30.97 5.20 2.73
C GLU A 74 -30.15 4.89 1.47
N ARG A 75 -30.67 5.18 0.27
CA ARG A 75 -29.92 5.05 -0.99
C ARG A 75 -28.73 6.02 -1.05
N ILE A 76 -28.95 7.24 -0.57
CA ILE A 76 -27.91 8.27 -0.42
C ILE A 76 -26.84 7.81 0.57
N GLU A 77 -27.25 7.34 1.75
CA GLU A 77 -26.34 6.86 2.79
C GLU A 77 -25.47 5.70 2.27
N GLN A 78 -26.08 4.72 1.61
CA GLN A 78 -25.37 3.59 1.00
C GLN A 78 -24.35 4.05 -0.06
N TYR A 79 -24.70 5.05 -0.86
CA TYR A 79 -23.75 5.62 -1.82
C TYR A 79 -22.57 6.31 -1.12
N LEU A 80 -22.82 7.04 -0.03
CA LEU A 80 -21.76 7.70 0.74
C LEU A 80 -20.81 6.67 1.37
N TYR A 81 -21.32 5.57 1.92
CA TYR A 81 -20.46 4.50 2.42
C TYR A 81 -19.57 3.89 1.34
N ARG A 82 -20.14 3.54 0.18
CA ARG A 82 -19.40 2.98 -0.96
C ARG A 82 -18.37 3.97 -1.54
N SER A 83 -18.75 5.24 -1.63
CA SER A 83 -17.88 6.33 -2.08
C SER A 83 -16.70 6.55 -1.14
N ASN A 84 -16.95 6.64 0.17
CA ASN A 84 -15.89 6.79 1.16
C ASN A 84 -14.96 5.58 1.21
N PHE A 85 -15.52 4.38 1.09
CA PHE A 85 -14.72 3.15 1.00
C PHE A 85 -13.73 3.21 -0.17
N LEU A 86 -14.21 3.55 -1.38
CA LEU A 86 -13.36 3.66 -2.56
C LEU A 86 -12.30 4.77 -2.42
N ILE A 87 -12.67 5.93 -1.88
CA ILE A 87 -11.74 7.04 -1.64
C ILE A 87 -10.62 6.60 -0.69
N LEU A 88 -10.95 6.01 0.45
CA LEU A 88 -9.97 5.57 1.44
C LEU A 88 -9.08 4.46 0.89
N LEU A 89 -9.65 3.52 0.12
CA LEU A 89 -8.92 2.44 -0.52
C LEU A 89 -7.86 2.98 -1.51
N ILE A 90 -8.23 3.91 -2.38
CA ILE A 90 -7.28 4.52 -3.33
C ILE A 90 -6.24 5.38 -2.63
N ASN A 91 -6.62 6.11 -1.58
CA ASN A 91 -5.65 6.85 -0.77
C ASN A 91 -4.64 5.90 -0.08
N SER A 92 -5.10 4.71 0.31
CA SER A 92 -4.24 3.66 0.89
C SER A 92 -3.22 3.16 -0.13
N LEU A 93 -3.65 2.93 -1.37
CA LEU A 93 -2.77 2.59 -2.49
C LEU A 93 -1.76 3.71 -2.79
N GLU A 94 -2.19 4.96 -2.93
CA GLU A 94 -1.29 6.11 -3.19
C GLU A 94 -0.23 6.23 -2.09
N THR A 95 -0.66 6.09 -0.83
CA THR A 95 0.25 6.18 0.32
C THR A 95 1.27 5.04 0.30
N TYR A 96 0.83 3.80 0.05
CA TYR A 96 1.74 2.66 -0.08
C TYR A 96 2.76 2.90 -1.20
N LEU A 97 2.30 3.33 -2.37
CA LEU A 97 3.18 3.59 -3.52
C LEU A 97 4.22 4.66 -3.24
N ASP A 98 3.82 5.75 -2.57
CA ASP A 98 4.75 6.83 -2.17
C ASP A 98 5.75 6.35 -1.13
N MET A 99 5.28 5.62 -0.12
CA MET A 99 6.14 5.10 0.95
C MET A 99 7.20 4.13 0.43
N VAL A 100 6.81 3.17 -0.41
CA VAL A 100 7.74 2.22 -1.06
C VAL A 100 8.75 2.98 -1.91
N PHE A 101 8.27 3.86 -2.79
CA PHE A 101 9.14 4.59 -3.69
C PHE A 101 10.18 5.41 -2.90
N ARG A 102 9.75 6.19 -1.92
CA ARG A 102 10.63 6.99 -1.05
C ARG A 102 11.62 6.14 -0.27
N TRP A 103 11.20 4.98 0.22
CA TRP A 103 12.08 4.08 0.95
C TRP A 103 13.18 3.55 0.02
N VAL A 104 12.83 3.03 -1.16
CA VAL A 104 13.80 2.53 -2.15
C VAL A 104 14.76 3.64 -2.57
N THR A 105 14.26 4.85 -2.79
CA THR A 105 15.08 5.96 -3.28
C THR A 105 16.15 6.43 -2.28
N LYS A 106 16.09 6.02 -1.00
CA LYS A 106 17.12 6.33 0.00
C LYS A 106 18.45 5.66 -0.31
N PHE A 107 18.42 4.57 -1.08
CA PHE A 107 19.59 3.77 -1.40
C PHE A 107 20.08 4.01 -2.84
N LEU A 108 19.47 4.96 -3.56
CA LEU A 108 19.77 5.21 -4.97
C LEU A 108 20.44 6.56 -5.15
N PHE A 109 21.69 6.54 -5.62
CA PHE A 109 22.39 7.75 -6.05
C PHE A 109 22.03 8.12 -7.48
N ILE A 110 21.87 9.41 -7.75
CA ILE A 110 21.46 9.90 -9.08
C ILE A 110 22.45 9.48 -10.17
N LYS A 111 23.75 9.47 -9.88
CA LYS A 111 24.80 9.04 -10.84
C LYS A 111 24.61 7.62 -11.38
N ASP A 112 23.97 6.73 -10.60
CA ASP A 112 23.83 5.31 -10.92
C ASP A 112 22.49 5.02 -11.63
N LEU A 113 21.61 6.03 -11.75
CA LEU A 113 20.32 5.89 -12.40
C LEU A 113 20.45 5.90 -13.93
N ASN A 114 19.56 5.18 -14.60
CA ASN A 114 19.41 5.30 -16.04
C ASN A 114 19.05 6.74 -16.44
N LYS A 115 19.98 7.42 -17.13
CA LYS A 115 19.85 8.83 -17.51
C LYS A 115 18.55 9.15 -18.26
N LYS A 116 18.10 8.27 -19.16
CA LYS A 116 16.86 8.47 -19.94
C LYS A 116 15.63 8.41 -19.02
N ASN A 117 15.56 7.41 -18.13
CA ASN A 117 14.45 7.28 -17.18
C ASN A 117 14.46 8.44 -16.18
N PHE A 118 15.64 8.84 -15.70
CA PHE A 118 15.79 9.95 -14.76
C PHE A 118 15.33 11.29 -15.35
N ILE A 119 15.74 11.62 -16.59
CA ILE A 119 15.27 12.84 -17.27
C ILE A 119 13.74 12.83 -17.44
N LYS A 120 13.16 11.66 -17.78
CA LYS A 120 11.70 11.51 -17.88
C LYS A 120 11.03 11.75 -16.53
N PHE A 121 11.61 11.22 -15.45
CA PHE A 121 11.14 11.43 -14.08
C PHE A 121 11.13 12.90 -13.69
N ILE A 122 12.26 13.61 -13.87
CA ILE A 122 12.37 15.05 -13.55
C ILE A 122 11.30 15.86 -14.29
N LYS A 123 11.10 15.61 -15.59
CA LYS A 123 10.08 16.30 -16.40
C LYS A 123 8.65 15.98 -15.92
N THR A 124 8.38 14.71 -15.61
CA THR A 124 7.03 14.23 -15.24
C THR A 124 6.59 14.76 -13.88
N PHE A 125 7.51 14.82 -12.91
CA PHE A 125 7.22 15.32 -11.56
C PHE A 125 7.50 16.81 -11.38
N ARG A 126 7.98 17.50 -12.44
CA ARG A 126 8.33 18.93 -12.42
C ARG A 126 9.22 19.27 -11.22
N ILE A 127 10.26 18.46 -11.00
CA ILE A 127 11.21 18.68 -9.91
C ILE A 127 11.87 20.05 -10.14
N ARG A 128 11.63 20.99 -9.20
CA ARG A 128 11.90 22.43 -9.35
C ARG A 128 13.38 22.81 -9.21
N ASP A 129 13.68 24.07 -9.52
CA ASP A 129 15.00 24.73 -9.49
C ASP A 129 15.84 24.50 -8.22
N ASN A 130 15.23 24.30 -7.05
CA ASN A 130 15.96 23.95 -5.82
C ASN A 130 16.77 22.64 -5.94
N PHE A 131 16.34 21.70 -6.78
CA PHE A 131 17.13 20.51 -7.14
C PHE A 131 18.39 20.89 -7.92
N PHE A 132 18.28 21.79 -8.89
CA PHE A 132 19.41 22.26 -9.69
C PHE A 132 20.36 23.11 -8.85
N ASN A 133 19.85 23.88 -7.89
CA ASN A 133 20.69 24.61 -6.92
C ASN A 133 21.49 23.63 -6.04
N LYS A 134 20.85 22.58 -5.48
CA LYS A 134 21.56 21.53 -4.72
C LYS A 134 22.59 20.76 -5.56
N LEU A 135 22.33 20.54 -6.85
CA LEU A 135 23.27 19.93 -7.79
C LEU A 135 24.50 20.81 -8.08
N ILE A 136 24.35 22.14 -8.03
CA ILE A 136 25.44 23.10 -8.23
C ILE A 136 26.28 23.23 -6.95
N GLU A 137 25.65 23.17 -5.77
CA GLU A 137 26.32 23.27 -4.46
C GLU A 137 27.10 22.01 -4.05
N LYS A 138 26.55 20.82 -4.33
CA LYS A 138 27.18 19.53 -4.05
C LYS A 138 27.77 18.96 -5.34
N ASP A 139 29.08 19.03 -5.49
CA ASP A 139 29.79 18.51 -6.66
C ASP A 139 29.33 17.09 -7.06
N ASN A 140 28.81 16.99 -8.29
CA ASN A 140 28.55 15.80 -9.11
C ASN A 140 27.69 14.67 -8.53
N LEU A 141 26.38 14.70 -8.79
CA LEU A 141 25.43 13.56 -8.94
C LEU A 141 25.42 12.46 -7.84
N ASN A 142 26.23 12.60 -6.79
CA ASN A 142 26.34 11.76 -5.59
C ASN A 142 25.26 12.14 -4.57
N ILE A 143 24.17 12.72 -5.04
CA ILE A 143 22.99 13.04 -4.24
C ILE A 143 22.07 11.82 -4.28
N VAL A 144 21.55 11.45 -3.12
CA VAL A 144 20.54 10.40 -2.99
C VAL A 144 19.22 10.90 -3.58
N LEU A 145 18.53 10.07 -4.36
CA LEU A 145 17.31 10.44 -5.07
C LEU A 145 16.21 10.97 -4.14
N THR A 146 16.12 10.47 -2.90
CA THR A 146 15.17 10.98 -1.88
C THR A 146 15.32 12.48 -1.59
N GLU A 147 16.54 13.05 -1.66
CA GLU A 147 16.80 14.46 -1.30
C GLU A 147 16.16 15.49 -2.27
N ILE A 148 15.71 15.00 -3.43
CA ILE A 148 15.25 15.83 -4.54
C ILE A 148 13.76 15.60 -4.86
N LEU A 149 13.12 14.67 -4.15
CA LEU A 149 11.71 14.39 -4.33
C LEU A 149 10.87 15.57 -3.84
N ASN A 150 9.73 15.79 -4.48
CA ASN A 150 8.74 16.71 -3.95
C ASN A 150 8.21 16.19 -2.61
N GLU A 151 7.73 17.08 -1.76
CA GLU A 151 7.05 16.71 -0.51
C GLU A 151 5.86 15.78 -0.77
N ARG A 152 5.11 16.04 -1.84
CA ARG A 152 4.04 15.16 -2.32
C ARG A 152 4.34 14.63 -3.71
N MET A 153 4.30 13.31 -3.85
CA MET A 153 4.34 12.61 -5.12
C MET A 153 2.93 12.14 -5.47
N ASP A 154 2.46 12.49 -6.66
CA ASP A 154 1.10 12.17 -7.12
C ASP A 154 1.11 10.80 -7.83
N PHE A 155 0.89 9.74 -7.06
CA PHE A 155 0.81 8.37 -7.53
C PHE A 155 -0.61 7.95 -7.95
N GLN A 156 -1.59 8.86 -7.88
CA GLN A 156 -2.92 8.62 -8.48
C GLN A 156 -2.86 8.76 -10.01
N ASN A 157 -1.93 9.55 -10.52
CA ASN A 157 -1.71 9.68 -11.94
C ASN A 157 -0.94 8.47 -12.52
N ARG A 158 -1.59 7.75 -13.44
CA ARG A 158 -1.04 6.57 -14.15
C ARG A 158 0.36 6.78 -14.72
N ASP A 159 0.58 7.90 -15.40
CA ASP A 159 1.86 8.19 -16.04
C ASP A 159 2.97 8.47 -15.03
N LYS A 160 2.65 9.21 -13.96
CA LYS A 160 3.58 9.48 -12.87
C LYS A 160 4.00 8.18 -12.18
N SER A 161 3.05 7.32 -11.83
CA SER A 161 3.33 6.02 -11.21
C SER A 161 4.21 5.15 -12.08
N ARG A 162 3.87 5.03 -13.38
CA ARG A 162 4.68 4.31 -14.36
C ARG A 162 6.10 4.88 -14.48
N VAL A 163 6.26 6.20 -14.51
CA VAL A 163 7.58 6.83 -14.67
C VAL A 163 8.44 6.66 -13.41
N ALA A 164 7.86 6.86 -12.23
CA ALA A 164 8.55 6.69 -10.96
C ALA A 164 9.00 5.24 -10.76
N TYR A 165 8.11 4.26 -10.89
CA TYR A 165 8.47 2.87 -10.61
C TYR A 165 9.45 2.28 -11.64
N ASN A 166 9.38 2.71 -12.91
CA ASN A 166 10.40 2.36 -13.90
C ASN A 166 11.79 2.93 -13.56
N LEU A 167 11.88 4.00 -12.77
CA LEU A 167 13.17 4.54 -12.32
C LEU A 167 13.84 3.60 -11.32
N ILE A 168 13.05 2.85 -10.54
CA ILE A 168 13.50 1.81 -9.60
C ILE A 168 13.32 0.41 -10.19
N ASN A 169 13.34 0.28 -11.53
CA ASN A 169 13.27 -1.01 -12.24
C ASN A 169 12.04 -1.89 -11.93
N ILE A 170 10.94 -1.32 -11.43
CA ILE A 170 9.66 -2.01 -11.26
C ILE A 170 8.72 -1.57 -12.38
N ASN A 171 8.44 -2.48 -13.33
CA ASN A 171 7.47 -2.22 -14.39
C ASN A 171 6.05 -2.48 -13.88
N LEU A 172 5.45 -1.50 -13.18
CA LEU A 172 4.09 -1.58 -12.65
C LEU A 172 3.08 -2.17 -13.67
N PRO A 173 2.88 -1.60 -14.87
CA PRO A 173 1.94 -2.17 -15.86
C PRO A 173 2.15 -3.64 -16.19
N GLY A 174 3.40 -4.10 -16.16
CA GLY A 174 3.76 -5.47 -16.53
C GLY A 174 3.77 -6.46 -15.36
N LEU A 175 3.50 -6.02 -14.13
CA LEU A 175 3.31 -6.95 -13.01
C LEU A 175 2.05 -7.78 -13.26
N TYR A 176 0.92 -7.10 -13.39
CA TYR A 176 -0.39 -7.68 -13.74
C TYR A 176 -1.21 -6.65 -14.50
N GLU A 177 -1.32 -6.84 -15.80
CA GLU A 177 -1.92 -5.87 -16.73
C GLU A 177 -3.38 -5.58 -16.40
N ASP A 178 -4.19 -6.61 -16.13
CA ASP A 178 -5.62 -6.46 -15.81
C ASP A 178 -5.86 -5.57 -14.58
N TYR A 179 -5.14 -5.81 -13.47
CA TYR A 179 -5.28 -4.97 -12.28
C TYR A 179 -4.81 -3.54 -12.53
N TRP A 180 -3.70 -3.36 -13.27
CA TRP A 180 -3.22 -2.04 -13.63
C TRP A 180 -4.26 -1.24 -14.41
N HIS A 181 -4.93 -1.87 -15.38
CA HIS A 181 -5.99 -1.25 -16.16
C HIS A 181 -7.22 -0.92 -15.28
N ASN A 182 -7.71 -1.87 -14.49
CA ASN A 182 -8.84 -1.65 -13.60
C ASN A 182 -8.60 -0.50 -12.61
N ILE A 183 -7.36 -0.37 -12.10
CA ILE A 183 -7.01 0.67 -11.14
C ILE A 183 -6.79 2.03 -11.83
N PHE A 184 -5.89 2.10 -12.81
CA PHE A 184 -5.29 3.37 -13.26
C PHE A 184 -5.77 3.88 -14.62
N ASP A 185 -6.60 3.15 -15.38
CA ASP A 185 -7.03 3.63 -16.68
C ASP A 185 -7.88 4.90 -16.60
N ASN A 186 -8.01 5.58 -17.74
CA ASN A 186 -8.88 6.74 -17.89
C ASN A 186 -10.33 6.37 -18.26
N GLU A 187 -10.63 5.07 -18.34
CA GLU A 187 -11.98 4.59 -18.59
C GLU A 187 -12.91 4.93 -17.42
N PRO A 188 -14.20 5.23 -17.69
CA PRO A 188 -15.14 5.54 -16.61
C PRO A 188 -15.25 4.44 -15.56
N THR A 189 -15.04 3.19 -15.95
CA THR A 189 -15.12 2.02 -15.07
C THR A 189 -13.86 1.78 -14.25
N SER A 190 -12.78 2.55 -14.42
CA SER A 190 -11.58 2.41 -13.59
C SER A 190 -11.81 2.97 -12.19
N TYR A 191 -11.11 2.42 -11.20
CA TYR A 191 -11.25 2.83 -9.81
C TYR A 191 -10.79 4.28 -9.59
N MET A 192 -9.67 4.68 -10.21
CA MET A 192 -9.15 6.06 -10.12
C MET A 192 -10.12 7.08 -10.73
N GLN A 193 -10.74 6.78 -11.87
CA GLN A 193 -11.70 7.68 -12.49
C GLN A 193 -13.03 7.72 -11.73
N ALA A 194 -13.49 6.58 -11.21
CA ALA A 194 -14.66 6.55 -10.34
C ALA A 194 -14.45 7.44 -9.10
N ARG A 195 -13.29 7.35 -8.43
CA ARG A 195 -12.93 8.26 -7.33
C ARG A 195 -12.88 9.72 -7.76
N HIS A 196 -12.25 10.02 -8.90
CA HIS A 196 -12.18 11.39 -9.41
C HIS A 196 -13.58 11.98 -9.59
N ARG A 197 -14.51 11.23 -10.20
CA ARG A 197 -15.91 11.64 -10.32
C ARG A 197 -16.59 11.81 -8.97
N ILE A 198 -16.42 10.90 -8.02
CA ILE A 198 -17.02 11.00 -6.68
C ILE A 198 -16.57 12.29 -5.97
N ILE A 199 -15.32 12.69 -6.12
CA ILE A 199 -14.77 13.89 -5.45
C ILE A 199 -15.21 15.18 -6.13
N HIS A 200 -15.31 15.19 -7.46
CA HIS A 200 -15.57 16.41 -8.22
C HIS A 200 -17.04 16.61 -8.61
N ASN A 201 -17.86 15.55 -8.64
CA ASN A 201 -19.29 15.67 -8.92
C ASN A 201 -20.06 15.92 -7.63
N VAL A 202 -20.83 17.01 -7.60
CA VAL A 202 -21.91 17.19 -6.63
C VAL A 202 -22.92 16.07 -6.89
N MET A 203 -23.21 15.26 -5.87
CA MET A 203 -24.09 14.08 -5.85
C MET A 203 -24.81 13.76 -7.19
N PRO A 204 -24.51 12.61 -7.83
CA PRO A 204 -25.22 12.23 -9.05
C PRO A 204 -26.73 12.14 -8.80
N VAL A 205 -27.52 12.41 -9.84
CA VAL A 205 -28.98 12.22 -9.83
C VAL A 205 -29.27 10.81 -9.29
N ILE A 206 -30.27 10.68 -8.41
CA ILE A 206 -30.58 9.47 -7.65
C ILE A 206 -30.68 8.20 -8.51
N GLU A 207 -31.04 8.32 -9.78
CA GLU A 207 -31.09 7.22 -10.75
C GLU A 207 -29.70 6.72 -11.19
N ASN A 208 -28.68 7.57 -11.20
CA ASN A 208 -27.28 7.24 -11.52
C ASN A 208 -26.47 6.75 -10.31
N ILE A 209 -26.99 6.93 -9.09
CA ILE A 209 -26.33 6.55 -7.84
C ILE A 209 -26.02 5.05 -7.76
N GLU A 210 -26.87 4.19 -8.35
CA GLU A 210 -26.72 2.74 -8.25
C GLU A 210 -25.75 2.15 -9.28
N SER A 211 -25.58 2.79 -10.44
CA SER A 211 -24.73 2.29 -11.52
C SER A 211 -23.26 2.62 -11.35
N GLU A 212 -22.90 3.74 -10.73
CA GLU A 212 -21.51 4.23 -10.74
C GLU A 212 -20.61 3.61 -9.66
N CYS A 213 -21.16 3.14 -8.53
CA CYS A 213 -20.39 2.59 -7.41
C CYS A 213 -21.20 1.51 -6.68
N SER A 214 -21.43 0.37 -7.34
CA SER A 214 -22.16 -0.76 -6.75
C SER A 214 -21.35 -1.52 -5.69
N VAL A 215 -22.00 -2.36 -4.88
CA VAL A 215 -21.32 -3.23 -3.90
C VAL A 215 -20.28 -4.13 -4.59
N ASN A 216 -20.66 -4.80 -5.69
CA ASN A 216 -19.74 -5.60 -6.50
C ASN A 216 -18.57 -4.80 -7.09
N PHE A 217 -18.74 -3.49 -7.31
CA PHE A 217 -17.66 -2.64 -7.78
C PHE A 217 -16.63 -2.38 -6.69
N VAL A 218 -17.07 -2.03 -5.48
CA VAL A 218 -16.15 -1.78 -4.35
C VAL A 218 -15.48 -3.05 -3.83
N GLU A 219 -16.16 -4.20 -3.86
CA GLU A 219 -15.57 -5.51 -3.55
C GLU A 219 -14.43 -5.85 -4.53
N ARG A 220 -14.66 -5.68 -5.84
CA ARG A 220 -13.62 -5.91 -6.85
C ARG A 220 -12.47 -4.91 -6.72
N ALA A 221 -12.76 -3.64 -6.46
CA ALA A 221 -11.73 -2.64 -6.23
C ALA A 221 -10.82 -3.01 -5.05
N LEU A 222 -11.39 -3.50 -3.95
CA LEU A 222 -10.63 -3.96 -2.79
C LEU A 222 -9.68 -5.09 -3.16
N LEU A 223 -10.21 -6.15 -3.78
CA LEU A 223 -9.43 -7.34 -4.11
C LEU A 223 -8.35 -7.02 -5.16
N ASP A 224 -8.69 -6.30 -6.23
CA ASP A 224 -7.73 -5.91 -7.26
C ASP A 224 -6.59 -5.07 -6.67
N ILE A 225 -6.91 -4.09 -5.82
CA ILE A 225 -5.90 -3.21 -5.20
C ILE A 225 -5.01 -3.98 -4.22
N VAL A 226 -5.59 -4.83 -3.36
CA VAL A 226 -4.82 -5.65 -2.41
C VAL A 226 -3.91 -6.62 -3.15
N ASN A 227 -4.43 -7.32 -4.16
CA ASN A 227 -3.64 -8.25 -4.97
C ASN A 227 -2.51 -7.52 -5.68
N TYR A 228 -2.80 -6.38 -6.29
CA TYR A 228 -1.81 -5.62 -7.02
C TYR A 228 -0.69 -5.08 -6.10
N VAL A 229 -1.05 -4.60 -4.90
CA VAL A 229 -0.08 -4.18 -3.87
C VAL A 229 0.76 -5.36 -3.40
N PHE A 230 0.19 -6.55 -3.24
CA PHE A 230 0.94 -7.76 -2.93
C PHE A 230 1.99 -8.08 -4.00
N PHE A 231 1.64 -8.01 -5.28
CA PHE A 231 2.61 -8.24 -6.36
C PHE A 231 3.70 -7.16 -6.47
N ILE A 232 3.36 -5.91 -6.16
CA ILE A 232 4.37 -4.85 -6.03
C ILE A 232 5.32 -5.19 -4.90
N GLU A 233 4.80 -5.65 -3.77
CA GLU A 233 5.58 -6.00 -2.59
C GLU A 233 6.53 -7.17 -2.84
N GLU A 234 6.06 -8.23 -3.51
CA GLU A 234 6.92 -9.35 -3.92
C GLU A 234 8.06 -8.88 -4.82
N LYS A 235 7.75 -8.03 -5.82
CA LYS A 235 8.79 -7.52 -6.72
C LYS A 235 9.76 -6.59 -6.01
N ARG A 236 9.26 -5.81 -5.06
CA ARG A 236 10.04 -4.91 -4.21
C ARG A 236 10.97 -5.71 -3.30
N LEU A 237 10.51 -6.80 -2.68
CA LEU A 237 11.34 -7.73 -1.91
C LEU A 237 12.47 -8.34 -2.75
N GLU A 238 12.17 -8.75 -3.98
CA GLU A 238 13.17 -9.35 -4.87
C GLU A 238 14.30 -8.36 -5.23
N LEU A 239 13.95 -7.10 -5.52
CA LEU A 239 14.90 -6.11 -6.01
C LEU A 239 15.55 -5.28 -4.90
N TYR A 240 14.80 -5.00 -3.84
CA TYR A 240 15.16 -4.08 -2.76
C TYR A 240 14.68 -4.64 -1.42
N PRO A 241 15.23 -5.78 -0.96
CA PRO A 241 14.94 -6.27 0.37
C PRO A 241 15.55 -5.31 1.41
N ASP A 242 14.80 -5.05 2.48
CA ASP A 242 15.30 -4.34 3.65
C ASP A 242 16.35 -5.20 4.36
N PRO A 243 17.48 -4.65 4.87
CA PRO A 243 18.42 -5.40 5.71
C PRO A 243 17.76 -6.26 6.78
N ILE A 244 16.68 -5.75 7.39
CA ILE A 244 15.86 -6.48 8.38
C ILE A 244 15.22 -7.73 7.76
N GLU A 245 14.65 -7.60 6.56
CA GLU A 245 14.04 -8.71 5.83
C GLU A 245 15.11 -9.74 5.44
N VAL A 246 16.29 -9.28 4.99
CA VAL A 246 17.43 -10.16 4.65
C VAL A 246 17.90 -10.95 5.87
N GLU A 247 18.05 -10.31 7.03
CA GLU A 247 18.46 -10.98 8.26
C GLU A 247 17.40 -11.99 8.70
N PHE A 248 16.12 -11.63 8.60
CA PHE A 248 15.01 -12.52 8.90
C PHE A 248 15.01 -13.78 8.02
N PHE A 249 15.15 -13.64 6.70
CA PHE A 249 15.21 -14.78 5.78
C PHE A 249 16.41 -15.69 6.06
N LYS A 250 17.59 -15.12 6.36
CA LYS A 250 18.78 -15.91 6.75
C LYS A 250 18.54 -16.73 8.02
N GLU A 251 17.88 -16.16 9.01
CA GLU A 251 17.54 -16.89 10.23
C GLU A 251 16.52 -18.00 9.98
N ILE A 252 15.50 -17.77 9.13
CA ILE A 252 14.59 -18.82 8.70
C ILE A 252 15.32 -19.94 7.96
N GLU A 253 16.17 -19.63 6.98
CA GLU A 253 16.92 -20.64 6.22
C GLU A 253 17.79 -21.48 7.15
N THR A 254 18.45 -20.82 8.11
CA THR A 254 19.24 -21.49 9.15
C THR A 254 18.36 -22.43 9.98
N GLU A 255 17.16 -22.00 10.36
CA GLU A 255 16.25 -22.83 11.15
C GLU A 255 15.66 -23.99 10.35
N LEU A 256 15.29 -23.77 9.09
CA LEU A 256 14.77 -24.81 8.19
C LEU A 256 15.83 -25.87 7.85
N SER A 257 17.12 -25.49 7.86
CA SER A 257 18.24 -26.42 7.68
C SER A 257 18.43 -27.40 8.85
N LYS A 258 17.81 -27.13 10.02
CA LYS A 258 17.86 -28.02 11.18
C LYS A 258 16.88 -29.20 11.04
N PRO A 259 17.23 -30.37 11.62
CA PRO A 259 16.27 -31.46 11.86
C PRO A 259 15.02 -30.95 12.57
N GLU A 260 13.85 -31.50 12.21
CA GLU A 260 12.55 -30.98 12.65
C GLU A 260 12.38 -30.98 14.19
N ASP A 261 12.99 -31.94 14.87
CA ASP A 261 13.06 -32.06 16.33
C ASP A 261 13.96 -31.00 17.00
N GLN A 262 14.75 -30.27 16.21
CA GLN A 262 15.70 -29.24 16.66
C GLN A 262 15.29 -27.83 16.22
N ARG A 263 14.17 -27.69 15.51
CA ARG A 263 13.65 -26.39 15.08
C ARG A 263 13.01 -25.68 16.27
N ARG A 264 13.40 -24.42 16.46
CA ARG A 264 12.73 -23.52 17.40
C ARG A 264 11.28 -23.27 16.93
N PRO A 265 10.34 -23.08 17.87
CA PRO A 265 9.02 -22.54 17.54
C PRO A 265 9.16 -21.22 16.77
N PHE A 266 8.32 -21.03 15.75
CA PHE A 266 8.37 -19.84 14.89
C PHE A 266 8.19 -18.53 15.68
N GLU A 267 7.39 -18.56 16.76
CA GLU A 267 7.18 -17.44 17.68
C GLU A 267 8.47 -17.02 18.40
N ASP A 268 9.34 -17.97 18.76
CA ASP A 268 10.62 -17.69 19.42
C ASP A 268 11.63 -17.07 18.44
N LEU A 269 11.61 -17.50 17.19
CA LEU A 269 12.42 -16.92 16.11
C LEU A 269 12.03 -15.45 15.90
N ILE A 270 10.72 -15.19 15.81
CA ILE A 270 10.12 -13.85 15.69
C ILE A 270 10.52 -12.94 16.85
N ASN A 271 10.41 -13.43 18.09
CA ASN A 271 10.73 -12.64 19.27
C ASN A 271 12.22 -12.27 19.32
N ASN A 272 13.11 -13.20 18.98
CA ASN A 272 14.55 -12.98 18.97
C ASN A 272 14.97 -11.91 17.95
N ILE A 273 14.45 -12.00 16.72
CA ILE A 273 14.71 -11.01 15.67
C ILE A 273 14.16 -9.63 16.07
N THR A 274 12.95 -9.60 16.64
CA THR A 274 12.36 -8.34 17.13
C THR A 274 13.19 -7.70 18.24
N GLU A 275 13.75 -8.48 19.15
CA GLU A 275 14.62 -7.97 20.22
C GLU A 275 15.95 -7.44 19.69
N LYS A 276 16.61 -8.16 18.77
CA LYS A 276 17.83 -7.68 18.10
C LYS A 276 17.60 -6.33 17.40
N LEU A 277 16.48 -6.18 16.71
CA LEU A 277 16.16 -4.96 15.96
C LEU A 277 15.69 -3.78 16.83
N LYS A 278 15.19 -4.05 18.04
CA LYS A 278 14.93 -2.98 19.03
C LYS A 278 16.22 -2.37 19.54
N ILE A 279 17.30 -3.14 19.59
CA ILE A 279 18.63 -2.66 20.02
C ILE A 279 19.21 -1.73 18.94
N GLU A 280 19.10 -2.08 17.65
CA GLU A 280 19.59 -1.22 16.56
C GLU A 280 18.76 0.06 16.35
N LYS A 281 17.43 0.01 16.55
CA LYS A 281 16.58 1.21 16.42
C LYS A 281 16.77 2.27 17.50
N ILE A 282 17.43 1.94 18.62
CA ILE A 282 17.76 2.94 19.65
C ILE A 282 19.01 3.74 19.22
N GLU A 283 19.95 3.15 18.51
CA GLU A 283 21.17 3.85 18.07
C GLU A 283 20.92 4.79 16.89
N ASP A 284 20.01 4.46 15.96
CA ASP A 284 19.73 5.30 14.78
C ASP A 284 18.75 6.47 15.01
N LEU A 285 18.15 6.57 16.21
CA LEU A 285 17.22 7.65 16.56
C LEU A 285 17.85 8.73 17.46
N GLU A 286 19.09 8.56 17.92
CA GLU A 286 19.78 9.56 18.73
C GLU A 286 20.47 10.67 17.89
N ASP A 287 20.53 10.54 16.56
CA ASP A 287 21.17 11.51 15.66
C ASP A 287 20.23 12.17 14.61
N ILE A 288 18.92 12.33 14.91
CA ILE A 288 17.98 13.17 14.12
C ILE A 288 17.41 14.33 14.95
#